data_AF-A0A2M8CAE8-F1
#
_entry.id   AF-A0A2M8CAE8-F1
#
_cell.length_a   1.000
_cell.length_b   1.000
_cell.length_c   1.000
_cell.angle_alpha   90.00
_cell.angle_beta   90.00
_cell.angle_gamma   90.00
#
_symmetry.space_group_name_H-M   'P 1'
#
loop_
_entity.id
_entity.type
_entity.pdbx_description
1 polymer ?
#
loop_
_entity_poly.entity_id
_entity_poly.type
_entity_poly.pdbx_seq_one_letter_code
_entity_poly.pdbx_strand_id
1 'polypeptide(L)'
;MITNSTKETHLIAFNRVADFYEQQTGVLSDRSVKDIPRLCFLSYDPDLYLNISSEIFPIEVIKKSEISKNSISPLDFTEIFANCQTITEKNGSYINGNRNNFIFRFANCCKHAGIPLQQTLTFCRSHYNLDNKELESVIRSAFSYNDTEFAKFAKFATSCDFFDSYLPAIGRDDDFLTNSPSISQEDYDLMPDMIKQGVLCFTDPRERDVFFTGA
;
A
#
# COMPACT_ATOMS: atom_id res chain seq x y z
N MET A 1 4.19 -23.35 1.19
CA MET A 1 5.60 -23.08 1.56
C MET A 1 5.60 -22.11 2.75
N ILE A 2 6.46 -22.33 3.74
CA ILE A 2 6.54 -21.47 4.93
C ILE A 2 7.79 -20.59 4.82
N THR A 3 7.67 -19.31 5.13
CA THR A 3 8.78 -18.35 5.16
C THR A 3 9.06 -17.88 6.60
N ASN A 4 10.29 -17.47 6.89
CA ASN A 4 10.68 -16.88 8.18
C ASN A 4 10.51 -15.35 8.24
N SER A 5 9.67 -14.78 7.37
CA SER A 5 9.51 -13.32 7.25
C SER A 5 8.71 -12.71 8.39
N THR A 6 9.12 -11.50 8.79
CA THR A 6 8.33 -10.61 9.64
C THR A 6 7.39 -9.73 8.80
N LYS A 7 6.52 -8.97 9.46
CA LYS A 7 5.61 -8.02 8.79
C LYS A 7 6.36 -7.01 7.90
N GLU A 8 7.52 -6.53 8.36
CA GLU A 8 8.36 -5.55 7.67
C GLU A 8 9.01 -6.13 6.41
N THR A 9 9.26 -7.44 6.41
CA THR A 9 9.95 -8.16 5.33
C THR A 9 9.00 -8.96 4.45
N HIS A 10 7.70 -8.92 4.73
CA HIS A 10 6.65 -9.66 4.02
C HIS A 10 6.63 -9.40 2.52
N LEU A 11 6.74 -8.14 2.09
CA LEU A 11 6.71 -7.82 0.65
C LEU A 11 7.91 -8.42 -0.09
N ILE A 12 9.08 -8.46 0.57
CA ILE A 12 10.30 -9.05 0.01
C ILE A 12 10.12 -10.57 -0.07
N ALA A 13 9.62 -11.17 1.01
CA ALA A 13 9.29 -12.59 1.10
C ALA A 13 8.36 -13.02 -0.04
N PHE A 14 7.21 -12.36 -0.13
CA PHE A 14 6.17 -12.61 -1.11
C PHE A 14 6.73 -12.59 -2.53
N ASN A 15 7.48 -11.54 -2.87
CA ASN A 15 8.04 -11.42 -4.22
C ASN A 15 9.04 -12.54 -4.53
N ARG A 16 9.90 -12.92 -3.58
CA ARG A 16 10.86 -14.02 -3.80
C ARG A 16 10.17 -15.36 -4.02
N VAL A 17 9.12 -15.64 -3.25
CA VAL A 17 8.33 -16.86 -3.42
C VAL A 17 7.62 -16.86 -4.78
N ALA A 18 6.99 -15.75 -5.14
CA ALA A 18 6.33 -15.61 -6.42
C ALA A 18 7.31 -15.77 -7.60
N ASP A 19 8.48 -15.12 -7.56
CA ASP A 19 9.53 -15.26 -8.57
C ASP A 19 10.00 -16.72 -8.70
N PHE A 20 10.18 -17.42 -7.57
CA PHE A 20 10.60 -18.82 -7.56
C PHE A 20 9.58 -19.71 -8.29
N TYR A 21 8.29 -19.57 -7.97
CA TYR A 21 7.25 -20.36 -8.64
C TYR A 21 7.05 -19.97 -10.10
N GLU A 22 7.15 -18.68 -10.44
CA GLU A 22 7.11 -18.22 -11.83
C GLU A 22 8.22 -18.87 -12.67
N GLN A 23 9.44 -18.97 -12.13
CA GLN A 23 10.56 -19.62 -12.82
C GLN A 23 10.36 -21.14 -12.98
N GLN A 24 9.82 -21.82 -11.97
CA GLN A 24 9.64 -23.28 -12.01
C GLN A 24 8.45 -23.70 -12.87
N THR A 25 7.37 -22.92 -12.85
CA THR A 25 6.10 -23.27 -13.51
C THR A 25 5.88 -22.56 -14.85
N GLY A 26 6.57 -21.44 -15.07
CA GLY A 26 6.34 -20.56 -16.22
C GLY A 26 5.04 -19.74 -16.12
N VAL A 27 4.29 -19.84 -15.03
CA VAL A 27 3.02 -19.14 -14.82
C VAL A 27 3.25 -17.89 -14.00
N LEU A 28 2.75 -16.74 -14.48
CA LEU A 28 2.84 -15.46 -13.78
C LEU A 28 2.00 -15.47 -12.50
N SER A 29 2.59 -15.01 -11.39
CA SER A 29 1.90 -14.86 -10.12
C SER A 29 1.09 -13.57 -10.09
N ASP A 30 -0.09 -13.61 -9.47
CA ASP A 30 -0.84 -12.38 -9.17
C ASP A 30 -0.13 -11.60 -8.06
N ARG A 31 0.51 -10.48 -8.40
CA ARG A 31 1.23 -9.63 -7.42
C ARG A 31 0.29 -8.74 -6.61
N SER A 32 -1.00 -8.70 -6.96
CA SER A 32 -2.01 -7.93 -6.25
C SER A 32 -2.42 -8.58 -4.94
N VAL A 33 -2.09 -9.87 -4.73
CA VAL A 33 -2.42 -10.62 -3.51
C VAL A 33 -1.40 -10.50 -2.38
N LYS A 34 -0.50 -9.52 -2.45
CA LYS A 34 0.60 -9.32 -1.49
C LYS A 34 0.17 -8.83 -0.10
N ASP A 35 -1.07 -8.37 0.10
CA ASP A 35 -1.46 -7.72 1.37
C ASP A 35 -1.76 -8.76 2.47
N ILE A 36 -1.21 -8.53 3.67
CA ILE A 36 -1.26 -9.47 4.82
C ILE A 36 -2.68 -9.78 5.33
N PRO A 37 -3.59 -8.80 5.53
CA PRO A 37 -4.87 -9.07 6.17
C PRO A 37 -5.91 -9.64 5.18
N ARG A 38 -5.57 -10.71 4.47
CA ARG A 38 -6.49 -11.38 3.56
C ARG A 38 -7.21 -12.52 4.28
N LEU A 39 -8.52 -12.57 4.09
CA LEU A 39 -9.35 -13.66 4.58
C LEU A 39 -8.95 -14.96 3.87
N CYS A 40 -8.49 -15.95 4.64
CA CYS A 40 -8.15 -17.27 4.13
C CYS A 40 -9.31 -18.23 4.39
N PHE A 41 -9.96 -18.66 3.31
CA PHE A 41 -10.90 -19.79 3.37
C PHE A 41 -10.12 -21.08 3.11
N LEU A 42 -10.38 -22.12 3.93
CA LEU A 42 -9.88 -23.46 3.66
C LEU A 42 -10.92 -24.18 2.80
N SER A 43 -10.60 -24.41 1.54
CA SER A 43 -11.41 -25.27 0.67
C SER A 43 -11.31 -26.72 1.14
N TYR A 44 -12.44 -27.42 1.18
CA TYR A 44 -12.45 -28.86 1.43
C TYR A 44 -11.94 -29.59 0.19
N ASP A 45 -10.79 -30.24 0.31
CA ASP A 45 -10.19 -31.08 -0.73
C ASP A 45 -9.77 -32.42 -0.10
N PRO A 46 -10.44 -33.55 -0.46
CA PRO A 46 -10.13 -34.86 0.10
C PRO A 46 -8.76 -35.42 -0.34
N ASP A 47 -8.21 -34.92 -1.45
CA ASP A 47 -6.93 -35.37 -2.02
C ASP A 47 -5.78 -34.39 -1.67
N LEU A 48 -6.00 -33.48 -0.72
CA LEU A 48 -5.02 -32.46 -0.31
C LEU A 48 -3.69 -33.09 0.14
N TYR A 49 -2.63 -32.80 -0.61
CA TYR A 49 -1.27 -33.15 -0.20
C TYR A 49 -0.71 -32.12 0.79
N LEU A 50 -0.49 -32.54 2.03
CA LEU A 50 0.11 -31.71 3.09
C LEU A 50 1.47 -32.27 3.52
N ASN A 51 2.54 -31.50 3.29
CA ASN A 51 3.86 -31.80 3.83
C ASN A 51 4.15 -30.94 5.06
N ILE A 52 4.00 -31.51 6.25
CA ILE A 52 4.22 -30.83 7.53
C ILE A 52 5.72 -30.59 7.78
N SER A 53 6.58 -31.48 7.27
CA SER A 53 8.04 -31.39 7.36
C SER A 53 8.68 -30.50 6.30
N SER A 54 7.92 -29.55 5.71
CA SER A 54 8.48 -28.67 4.68
C SER A 54 9.58 -27.77 5.25
N GLU A 55 10.70 -27.67 4.54
CA GLU A 55 11.77 -26.74 4.91
C GLU A 55 11.31 -25.28 4.79
N ILE A 56 11.85 -24.43 5.65
CA ILE A 56 11.58 -22.99 5.62
C ILE A 56 12.30 -22.40 4.42
N PHE A 57 11.57 -21.67 3.59
CA PHE A 57 12.19 -20.95 2.49
C PHE A 57 13.01 -19.78 3.02
N PRO A 58 14.34 -19.77 2.79
CA PRO A 58 15.22 -18.78 3.38
C PRO A 58 15.06 -17.43 2.71
N ILE A 59 14.78 -16.40 3.51
CA ILE A 59 14.77 -15.01 3.05
C ILE A 59 16.03 -14.34 3.56
N GLU A 60 17.04 -14.26 2.69
CA GLU A 60 18.20 -13.41 2.94
C GLU A 60 17.79 -11.95 2.80
N VAL A 61 17.43 -11.35 3.92
CA VAL A 61 17.25 -9.90 3.99
C VAL A 61 18.65 -9.31 3.86
N ILE A 62 19.04 -8.96 2.63
CA ILE A 62 20.13 -8.01 2.41
C ILE A 62 19.63 -6.74 3.09
N LYS A 63 20.05 -6.52 4.35
CA LYS A 63 19.98 -5.21 4.96
C LYS A 63 20.74 -4.34 3.98
N LYS A 64 20.03 -3.53 3.19
CA LYS A 64 20.65 -2.38 2.53
C LYS A 64 21.33 -1.67 3.68
N SER A 65 22.65 -1.82 3.75
CA SER A 65 23.47 -1.10 4.70
C SER A 65 22.97 0.33 4.62
N GLU A 66 22.44 0.85 5.73
CA GLU A 66 22.22 2.27 5.86
C GLU A 66 23.49 2.91 5.34
N ILE A 67 23.38 3.60 4.21
CA ILE A 67 24.53 4.30 3.65
C ILE A 67 24.91 5.26 4.76
N SER A 68 25.99 4.91 5.45
CA SER A 68 26.56 5.69 6.53
C SER A 68 26.63 7.12 6.02
N LYS A 69 26.06 8.04 6.79
CA LYS A 69 26.18 9.49 6.59
C LYS A 69 27.63 9.95 6.81
N ASN A 70 28.56 9.33 6.12
CA ASN A 70 29.99 9.63 6.16
C ASN A 70 30.34 10.32 4.86
N SER A 71 30.54 11.64 4.98
CA SER A 71 31.41 12.46 4.16
C SER A 71 31.32 12.21 2.65
N ILE A 72 30.28 12.75 2.02
CA ILE A 72 30.26 12.92 0.57
C ILE A 72 31.29 14.02 0.26
N SER A 73 32.43 13.61 -0.28
CA SER A 73 33.32 14.50 -1.03
C SER A 73 32.51 15.14 -2.16
N PRO A 74 32.61 16.46 -2.38
CA PRO A 74 31.82 17.13 -3.40
C PRO A 74 32.41 16.79 -4.75
N LEU A 75 31.96 15.74 -5.46
CA LEU A 75 32.25 15.56 -6.89
C LEU A 75 31.34 14.46 -7.49
N ASP A 76 30.55 14.91 -8.47
CA ASP A 76 29.76 14.21 -9.49
C ASP A 76 28.57 13.29 -9.10
N PHE A 77 27.38 13.89 -8.97
CA PHE A 77 26.09 13.19 -8.81
C PHE A 77 25.59 12.53 -10.12
N THR A 78 26.37 12.56 -11.22
CA THR A 78 25.93 12.13 -12.56
C THR A 78 25.44 10.68 -12.60
N GLU A 79 26.15 9.73 -11.98
CA GLU A 79 25.70 8.33 -11.94
C GLU A 79 24.37 8.16 -11.19
N ILE A 80 24.21 8.89 -10.09
CA ILE A 80 23.00 8.84 -9.27
C ILE A 80 21.81 9.46 -10.03
N PHE A 81 22.04 10.55 -10.76
CA PHE A 81 21.02 11.15 -11.63
C PHE A 81 20.60 10.21 -12.76
N ALA A 82 21.55 9.56 -13.44
CA ALA A 82 21.25 8.59 -14.50
C ALA A 82 20.41 7.41 -13.99
N ASN A 83 20.72 6.91 -12.79
CA ASN A 83 19.93 5.88 -12.14
C ASN A 83 18.52 6.38 -11.79
N CYS A 84 18.40 7.57 -11.20
CA CYS A 84 17.11 8.18 -10.88
C CYS A 84 16.25 8.38 -12.14
N GLN A 85 16.85 8.78 -13.25
CA GLN A 85 16.18 8.95 -14.53
C GLN A 85 15.65 7.61 -15.06
N THR A 86 16.50 6.56 -15.07
CA THR A 86 16.12 5.21 -15.50
C THR A 86 14.95 4.66 -14.68
N ILE A 87 14.97 4.85 -13.37
CA ILE A 87 13.87 4.44 -12.47
C ILE A 87 12.60 5.21 -12.79
N THR A 88 12.70 6.52 -13.03
CA THR A 88 11.54 7.37 -13.30
C THR A 88 10.90 7.01 -14.64
N GLU A 89 11.71 6.77 -15.68
CA GLU A 89 11.25 6.41 -17.03
C GLU A 89 10.51 5.08 -17.07
N LYS A 90 10.91 4.10 -16.25
CA LYS A 90 10.14 2.85 -16.06
C LYS A 90 8.73 3.09 -15.53
N ASN A 91 8.51 4.19 -14.82
CA ASN A 91 7.26 4.53 -14.15
C ASN A 91 6.45 5.63 -14.88
N GLY A 92 6.88 6.02 -16.09
CA GLY A 92 6.18 7.00 -16.93
C GLY A 92 7.16 7.90 -17.69
N SER A 93 6.75 8.37 -18.86
CA SER A 93 7.58 9.21 -19.73
C SER A 93 7.35 10.70 -19.51
N TYR A 94 8.37 11.52 -19.81
CA TYR A 94 8.28 12.97 -19.84
C TYR A 94 7.58 13.44 -21.14
N ILE A 95 6.26 13.56 -21.10
CA ILE A 95 5.41 13.97 -22.23
C ILE A 95 4.47 15.11 -21.85
N ASN A 96 3.92 15.81 -22.84
CA ASN A 96 2.91 16.84 -22.61
C ASN A 96 1.71 16.24 -21.85
N GLY A 97 1.30 16.86 -20.74
CA GLY A 97 0.27 16.34 -19.83
C GLY A 97 0.81 15.50 -18.65
N ASN A 98 2.04 15.00 -18.69
CA ASN A 98 2.66 14.23 -17.58
C ASN A 98 3.96 14.85 -17.04
N ARG A 99 4.38 16.02 -17.54
CA ARG A 99 5.66 16.66 -17.19
C ARG A 99 5.82 16.86 -15.68
N ASN A 100 4.83 17.45 -15.02
CA ASN A 100 4.92 17.75 -13.58
C ASN A 100 5.00 16.48 -12.74
N ASN A 101 4.21 15.47 -13.07
CA ASN A 101 4.24 14.18 -12.38
C ASN A 101 5.58 13.46 -12.56
N PHE A 102 6.15 13.51 -13.77
CA PHE A 102 7.47 12.96 -14.05
C PHE A 102 8.54 13.65 -13.19
N ILE A 103 8.58 14.99 -13.19
CA ILE A 103 9.54 15.78 -12.39
C ILE A 103 9.37 15.52 -10.91
N PHE A 104 8.13 15.41 -10.41
CA PHE A 104 7.85 15.09 -9.02
C PHE A 104 8.43 13.72 -8.64
N ARG A 105 8.20 12.68 -9.45
CA ARG A 105 8.71 11.33 -9.23
C ARG A 105 10.24 11.30 -9.26
N PHE A 106 10.84 11.97 -10.24
CA PHE A 106 12.29 12.10 -10.36
C PHE A 106 12.88 12.79 -9.12
N ALA A 107 12.32 13.93 -8.70
CA ALA A 107 12.76 14.66 -7.53
C ALA A 107 12.63 13.83 -6.24
N ASN A 108 11.56 13.04 -6.11
CA ASN A 108 11.39 12.12 -4.99
C ASN A 108 12.45 11.02 -5.00
N CYS A 109 12.78 10.47 -6.18
CA CYS A 109 13.88 9.52 -6.34
C CYS A 109 15.23 10.12 -5.91
N CYS A 110 15.54 11.33 -6.38
CA CYS A 110 16.74 12.07 -5.99
C CYS A 110 16.82 12.31 -4.47
N LYS A 111 15.69 12.67 -3.84
CA LYS A 111 15.58 12.83 -2.38
C LYS A 111 15.94 11.53 -1.66
N HIS A 112 15.38 10.39 -2.06
CA HIS A 112 15.69 9.09 -1.45
C HIS A 112 17.13 8.63 -1.73
N ALA A 113 17.71 9.04 -2.86
CA ALA A 113 19.11 8.77 -3.18
C ALA A 113 20.10 9.69 -2.44
N GLY A 114 19.62 10.65 -1.65
CA GLY A 114 20.46 11.56 -0.86
C GLY A 114 20.98 12.77 -1.64
N ILE A 115 20.44 13.05 -2.83
CA ILE A 115 20.81 14.23 -3.61
C ILE A 115 20.18 15.48 -2.97
N PRO A 116 20.96 16.55 -2.68
CA PRO A 116 20.41 17.78 -2.14
C PRO A 116 19.41 18.47 -3.10
N LEU A 117 18.45 19.19 -2.53
CA LEU A 117 17.44 19.96 -3.26
C LEU A 117 18.07 20.88 -4.33
N GLN A 118 19.13 21.60 -3.98
CA GLN A 118 19.81 22.55 -4.89
C GLN A 118 20.46 21.86 -6.10
N GLN A 119 21.01 20.67 -5.90
CA GLN A 119 21.62 19.89 -7.00
C GLN A 119 20.53 19.36 -7.93
N THR A 120 19.41 18.89 -7.37
CA THR A 120 18.24 18.43 -8.13
C THR A 120 17.62 19.57 -8.95
N LEU A 121 17.49 20.77 -8.35
CA LEU A 121 16.98 21.96 -9.06
C LEU A 121 17.89 22.34 -10.23
N THR A 122 19.21 22.40 -10.00
CA THR A 122 20.18 22.74 -11.05
C THR A 122 20.11 21.75 -12.21
N PHE A 123 20.09 20.46 -11.94
CA PHE A 123 19.97 19.41 -12.95
C PHE A 123 18.64 19.51 -13.71
N CYS A 124 17.52 19.67 -13.00
CA CYS A 124 16.22 19.73 -13.66
C CYS A 124 16.05 20.97 -14.53
N ARG A 125 16.66 22.11 -14.16
CA ARG A 125 16.67 23.33 -14.96
C ARG A 125 17.45 23.18 -16.27
N SER A 126 18.50 22.36 -16.30
CA SER A 126 19.29 22.14 -17.52
C SER A 126 18.71 21.04 -18.42
N HIS A 127 18.02 20.05 -17.84
CA HIS A 127 17.55 18.86 -18.59
C HIS A 127 16.07 18.93 -19.02
N TYR A 128 15.22 19.74 -18.38
CA TYR A 128 13.79 19.75 -18.66
C TYR A 128 13.29 21.15 -19.05
N ASN A 129 12.40 21.19 -20.04
CA ASN A 129 11.81 22.42 -20.56
C ASN A 129 10.49 22.75 -19.83
N LEU A 130 10.60 23.13 -18.56
CA LEU A 130 9.49 23.58 -17.72
C LEU A 130 9.77 25.00 -17.22
N ASP A 131 8.73 25.77 -16.91
CA ASP A 131 8.94 27.09 -16.31
C ASP A 131 9.66 26.96 -14.97
N ASN A 132 10.61 27.87 -14.70
CA ASN A 132 11.45 27.80 -13.51
C ASN A 132 10.63 27.84 -12.22
N LYS A 133 9.50 28.58 -12.18
CA LYS A 133 8.64 28.66 -10.99
C LYS A 133 7.85 27.37 -10.81
N GLU A 134 7.31 26.83 -11.89
CA GLU A 134 6.59 25.55 -11.86
C GLU A 134 7.51 24.41 -11.42
N LEU A 135 8.71 24.35 -11.98
CA LEU A 135 9.72 23.34 -11.67
C LEU A 135 10.15 23.41 -10.21
N GLU A 136 10.41 24.61 -9.71
CA GLU A 136 10.77 24.83 -8.31
C GLU A 136 9.64 24.45 -7.35
N SER A 137 8.39 24.77 -7.69
CA SER A 137 7.22 24.37 -6.91
C SER A 137 7.09 22.84 -6.80
N VAL A 138 7.18 22.15 -7.94
CA VAL A 138 7.07 20.67 -8.01
C VAL A 138 8.20 19.99 -7.23
N ILE A 139 9.44 20.43 -7.41
CA ILE A 139 10.60 19.81 -6.74
C ILE A 139 10.56 20.10 -5.24
N ARG A 140 10.24 21.32 -4.81
CA ARG A 140 10.08 21.63 -3.38
C ARG A 140 8.97 20.80 -2.75
N SER A 141 7.85 20.59 -3.44
CA SER A 141 6.77 19.72 -2.98
C SER A 141 7.25 18.28 -2.75
N ALA A 142 8.03 17.72 -3.68
CA ALA A 142 8.61 16.38 -3.53
C ALA A 142 9.58 16.27 -2.34
N PHE A 143 10.34 17.33 -2.06
CA PHE A 143 11.29 17.41 -0.94
C PHE A 143 10.64 17.73 0.41
N SER A 144 9.53 18.46 0.44
CA SER A 144 8.75 18.67 1.67
C SER A 144 7.98 17.43 2.09
N TYR A 145 7.71 16.53 1.14
CA TYR A 145 7.01 15.28 1.39
C TYR A 145 7.83 14.38 2.30
N ASN A 146 7.44 14.22 3.56
CA ASN A 146 8.06 13.28 4.48
C ASN A 146 7.30 11.94 4.46
N ASP A 147 8.01 10.82 4.31
CA ASP A 147 7.42 9.47 4.36
C ASP A 147 6.66 9.20 5.68
N THR A 148 6.94 10.00 6.72
CA THR A 148 6.28 9.92 8.03
C THR A 148 4.85 10.46 8.03
N GLU A 149 4.42 11.26 7.05
CA GLU A 149 3.05 11.77 7.01
C GLU A 149 2.03 10.73 6.52
N PHE A 150 2.38 9.84 5.60
CA PHE A 150 1.52 8.69 5.25
C PHE A 150 1.20 7.81 6.47
N ALA A 151 2.18 7.62 7.36
CA ALA A 151 1.98 6.88 8.61
C ALA A 151 1.05 7.61 9.61
N LYS A 152 0.90 8.94 9.50
CA LYS A 152 -0.05 9.71 10.33
C LYS A 152 -1.49 9.54 9.85
N PHE A 153 -1.72 9.52 8.55
CA PHE A 153 -3.07 9.29 7.99
C PHE A 153 -3.55 7.83 8.18
N ALA A 154 -2.62 6.86 8.18
CA ALA A 154 -2.93 5.49 8.58
C ALA A 154 -3.39 5.38 10.04
N LYS A 155 -2.90 6.24 10.95
CA LYS A 155 -3.34 6.30 12.35
C LYS A 155 -4.68 7.01 12.52
N PHE A 156 -5.00 7.98 11.65
CA PHE A 156 -6.27 8.71 11.70
C PHE A 156 -7.47 7.82 11.36
N ALA A 157 -7.30 6.86 10.44
CA ALA A 157 -8.31 5.86 10.11
C ALA A 157 -8.63 4.90 11.29
N THR A 158 -7.79 4.84 12.32
CA THR A 158 -7.98 3.99 13.50
C THR A 158 -8.63 4.75 14.67
N SER A 159 -8.87 6.06 14.57
CA SER A 159 -9.36 6.89 15.68
C SER A 159 -10.64 7.67 15.36
N CYS A 160 -11.55 7.09 14.55
CA CYS A 160 -12.81 7.76 14.18
C CYS A 160 -13.87 7.79 15.29
N ASP A 161 -13.61 7.26 16.49
CA ASP A 161 -14.61 7.22 17.59
C ASP A 161 -14.87 8.60 18.27
N PHE A 162 -14.20 9.69 17.86
CA PHE A 162 -14.28 10.98 18.57
C PHE A 162 -15.02 12.11 17.82
N PHE A 163 -15.42 11.93 16.56
CA PHE A 163 -15.90 13.06 15.72
C PHE A 163 -17.42 13.23 15.63
N ASP A 164 -18.21 12.54 16.46
CA ASP A 164 -19.69 12.59 16.39
C ASP A 164 -20.35 13.75 17.16
N SER A 165 -19.59 14.56 17.92
CA SER A 165 -20.20 15.59 18.79
C SER A 165 -20.13 17.04 18.30
N TYR A 166 -19.44 17.36 17.20
CA TYR A 166 -19.13 18.77 16.87
C TYR A 166 -19.16 19.19 15.38
N LEU A 167 -19.95 18.52 14.52
CA LEU A 167 -20.24 19.04 13.18
C LEU A 167 -21.70 19.46 13.03
N PRO A 168 -21.98 20.75 12.76
CA PRO A 168 -23.33 21.19 12.45
C PRO A 168 -23.77 20.60 11.10
N ALA A 169 -25.04 20.21 11.05
CA ALA A 169 -25.73 19.59 9.93
C ALA A 169 -25.49 20.34 8.61
N ILE A 170 -24.62 19.78 7.77
CA ILE A 170 -24.60 20.06 6.33
C ILE A 170 -24.91 18.74 5.63
N GLY A 171 -26.16 18.64 5.19
CA GLY A 171 -26.75 17.65 4.28
C GLY A 171 -25.99 16.35 4.07
N ARG A 172 -26.30 15.34 4.90
CA ARG A 172 -26.18 13.93 4.52
C ARG A 172 -27.61 13.40 4.33
N ASP A 173 -28.18 13.65 3.16
CA ASP A 173 -29.47 13.02 2.78
C ASP A 173 -29.31 11.55 2.37
N ASP A 174 -28.08 11.01 2.35
CA ASP A 174 -27.80 9.63 1.97
C ASP A 174 -27.02 8.87 3.05
N ASP A 175 -27.53 8.86 4.28
CA ASP A 175 -27.05 7.89 5.26
C ASP A 175 -27.70 6.52 4.99
N PHE A 176 -27.16 5.84 3.98
CA PHE A 176 -27.61 4.51 3.51
C PHE A 176 -27.71 3.49 4.65
N LEU A 177 -26.92 3.66 5.72
CA LEU A 177 -26.94 2.79 6.90
C LEU A 177 -28.17 2.97 7.78
N THR A 178 -28.75 4.18 7.85
CA THR A 178 -29.93 4.48 8.68
C THR A 178 -31.25 4.34 7.92
N ASN A 179 -31.22 4.41 6.59
CA ASN A 179 -32.42 4.31 5.74
C ASN A 179 -32.64 2.94 5.08
N SER A 180 -31.70 2.02 5.19
CA SER A 180 -31.85 0.69 4.59
C SER A 180 -32.81 -0.19 5.41
N PRO A 181 -33.62 -1.02 4.74
CA PRO A 181 -34.51 -1.95 5.43
C PRO A 181 -33.73 -2.89 6.35
N SER A 182 -34.35 -3.23 7.47
CA SER A 182 -33.84 -4.18 8.46
C SER A 182 -34.62 -5.48 8.44
N ILE A 183 -33.95 -6.58 8.74
CA ILE A 183 -34.57 -7.90 8.82
C ILE A 183 -35.32 -7.98 10.16
N SER A 184 -36.54 -8.51 10.15
CA SER A 184 -37.34 -8.61 11.38
C SER A 184 -36.82 -9.73 12.29
N GLN A 185 -37.10 -9.63 13.60
CA GLN A 185 -36.73 -10.70 14.53
C GLN A 185 -37.45 -12.02 14.20
N GLU A 186 -38.69 -11.94 13.72
CA GLU A 186 -39.48 -13.11 13.30
C GLU A 186 -38.79 -13.87 12.16
N ASP A 187 -38.19 -13.15 11.21
CA ASP A 187 -37.44 -13.76 10.10
C ASP A 187 -36.17 -14.45 10.60
N TYR A 188 -35.45 -13.84 11.56
CA TYR A 188 -34.31 -14.48 12.22
C TYR A 188 -34.70 -15.75 12.98
N ASP A 189 -35.86 -15.75 13.63
CA ASP A 189 -36.39 -16.90 14.37
C ASP A 189 -36.82 -18.05 13.45
N LEU A 190 -37.02 -17.80 12.16
CA LEU A 190 -37.28 -18.83 11.14
C LEU A 190 -36.02 -19.40 10.49
N MET A 191 -34.84 -18.79 10.72
CA MET A 191 -33.59 -19.24 10.08
C MET A 191 -33.11 -20.61 10.61
N PRO A 192 -32.29 -21.35 9.84
CA PRO A 192 -31.62 -22.55 10.32
C PRO A 192 -30.73 -22.27 11.54
N ASP A 193 -30.63 -23.24 12.45
CA ASP A 193 -29.88 -23.10 13.72
C ASP A 193 -28.42 -22.67 13.51
N MET A 194 -27.79 -23.16 12.44
CA MET A 194 -26.42 -22.80 12.07
C MET A 194 -26.25 -21.29 11.84
N ILE A 195 -27.24 -20.63 11.23
CA ILE A 195 -27.21 -19.19 10.93
C ILE A 195 -27.61 -18.40 12.18
N LYS A 196 -28.64 -18.86 12.91
CA LYS A 196 -29.08 -18.24 14.16
C LYS A 196 -27.95 -18.09 15.17
N GLN A 197 -27.13 -19.13 15.34
CA GLN A 197 -26.00 -19.07 16.27
C GLN A 197 -24.97 -17.99 15.90
N GLY A 198 -24.73 -17.78 14.60
CA GLY A 198 -23.83 -16.73 14.14
C GLY A 198 -24.41 -15.33 14.31
N VAL A 199 -25.66 -15.14 13.89
CA VAL A 199 -26.33 -13.83 13.93
C VAL A 199 -26.64 -13.39 15.37
N LEU A 200 -27.14 -14.29 16.23
CA LEU A 200 -27.51 -13.94 17.60
C LEU A 200 -26.32 -13.67 18.54
N CYS A 201 -25.08 -13.78 18.04
CA CYS A 201 -23.88 -13.33 18.75
C CYS A 201 -23.82 -11.79 18.86
N PHE A 202 -24.51 -11.08 17.96
CA PHE A 202 -24.55 -9.62 17.91
C PHE A 202 -25.79 -9.08 18.63
N THR A 203 -25.60 -8.05 19.45
CA THR A 203 -26.69 -7.42 20.23
C THR A 203 -27.46 -6.41 19.41
N ASP A 204 -26.78 -5.67 18.54
CA ASP A 204 -27.40 -4.68 17.65
C ASP A 204 -28.11 -5.37 16.45
N PRO A 205 -29.41 -5.11 16.22
CA PRO A 205 -30.08 -5.53 14.98
C PRO A 205 -29.33 -5.17 13.70
N ARG A 206 -28.61 -4.03 13.67
CA ARG A 206 -27.90 -3.63 12.46
C ARG A 206 -26.64 -4.45 12.20
N GLU A 207 -25.87 -4.75 13.25
CA GLU A 207 -24.74 -5.67 13.16
C GLU A 207 -25.16 -7.06 12.69
N ARG A 208 -26.35 -7.51 13.10
CA ARG A 208 -26.96 -8.77 12.64
C ARG A 208 -27.25 -8.75 11.14
N ASP A 209 -27.89 -7.69 10.65
CA ASP A 209 -28.16 -7.50 9.23
C ASP A 209 -26.86 -7.47 8.41
N VAL A 210 -25.85 -6.74 8.89
CA VAL A 210 -24.53 -6.63 8.23
C VAL A 210 -23.80 -7.97 8.23
N PHE A 211 -23.82 -8.72 9.33
CA PHE A 211 -23.22 -10.05 9.39
C PHE A 211 -23.90 -11.03 8.43
N PHE A 212 -25.23 -10.99 8.35
CA PHE A 212 -26.00 -11.87 7.48
C PHE A 212 -25.88 -11.52 5.98
N THR A 213 -25.86 -10.24 5.64
CA THR A 213 -25.76 -9.74 4.25
C THR A 213 -24.34 -9.49 3.77
N GLY A 214 -23.35 -9.48 4.66
CA GLY A 214 -21.94 -9.17 4.40
C GLY A 214 -21.14 -10.33 3.79
N ALA A 215 -21.68 -10.94 2.73
CA ALA A 215 -20.99 -11.95 1.90
C ALA A 215 -20.53 -11.35 0.57
#